data_AF-A0A090RWH0-F1
#
_entry.id   AF-A0A090RWH0-F1
#
_cell.length_a   1.000
_cell.length_b   1.000
_cell.length_c   1.000
_cell.angle_alpha   90.00
_cell.angle_beta   90.00
_cell.angle_gamma   90.00
#
_symmetry.space_group_name_H-M   'P 1'
#
loop_
_entity.id
_entity.type
_entity.pdbx_description
1 polymer ?
#
loop_
_entity_poly.entity_id
_entity_poly.type
_entity_poly.pdbx_seq_one_letter_code
_entity_poly.pdbx_strand_id
1 'polypeptide(L)'
;MYRELYEEVGLTKNDVKVVAVSRHWLRYKLPKRLVRWDSKPVCIGQKQKWFLLRLDCDESKINMQRGNTPEFDGWRWVSYWYPVRQVVSFKRDVYRRAMKEFASLAMPFKERKFKGKRKHRRG
;
A
#
# COMPACT_ATOMS: atom_id res chain seq x y z
N MET A 1 12.79 0.87 -1.94
CA MET A 1 11.57 1.55 -1.44
C MET A 1 11.57 3.01 -1.87
N TYR A 2 12.37 3.91 -1.29
CA TYR A 2 12.34 5.33 -1.71
C TYR A 2 12.68 5.55 -3.18
N ARG A 3 13.58 4.75 -3.77
CA ARG A 3 13.86 4.78 -5.22
C ARG A 3 12.59 4.51 -6.05
N GLU A 4 11.91 3.39 -5.80
CA GLU A 4 10.62 3.06 -6.44
C GLU A 4 9.54 4.13 -6.19
N LEU A 5 9.45 4.64 -4.97
CA LEU A 5 8.49 5.70 -4.62
C LEU A 5 8.72 6.96 -5.47
N TYR A 6 9.98 7.31 -5.69
CA TYR A 6 10.36 8.45 -6.50
C TYR A 6 10.15 8.21 -7.99
N GLU A 7 10.53 7.04 -8.50
CA GLU A 7 10.41 6.66 -9.92
C GLU A 7 8.94 6.51 -10.35
N GLU A 8 8.12 5.84 -9.55
CA GLU A 8 6.74 5.46 -9.93
C GLU A 8 5.65 6.38 -9.38
N VAL A 9 5.94 7.17 -8.33
CA VAL A 9 4.95 8.05 -7.66
C VAL A 9 5.44 9.50 -7.57
N GLY A 10 6.71 9.77 -7.89
CA GLY A 10 7.28 11.12 -7.87
C GLY A 10 7.64 11.64 -6.48
N LEU A 11 7.33 10.90 -5.42
CA LEU A 11 7.47 11.36 -4.03
C LEU A 11 8.86 11.08 -3.46
N THR A 12 9.34 12.01 -2.65
CA THR A 12 10.62 11.89 -1.93
C THR A 12 10.42 11.41 -0.49
N LYS A 13 11.52 11.16 0.22
CA LYS A 13 11.50 10.80 1.64
C LYS A 13 10.81 11.85 2.53
N ASN A 14 10.83 13.11 2.14
CA ASN A 14 10.23 14.20 2.92
C ASN A 14 8.71 14.32 2.71
N ASP A 15 8.18 13.71 1.66
CA ASP A 15 6.76 13.78 1.31
C ASP A 15 5.93 12.67 2.00
N VAL A 16 6.60 11.72 2.66
CA VAL A 16 5.96 10.57 3.31
C VAL A 16 6.58 10.25 4.67
N LYS A 17 5.79 9.62 5.54
CA LYS A 17 6.26 9.01 6.77
C LYS A 17 6.05 7.51 6.73
N VAL A 18 7.12 6.74 7.01
CA VAL A 18 7.01 5.28 7.19
C VAL A 18 6.30 5.02 8.52
N VAL A 19 5.13 4.39 8.45
CA VAL A 19 4.31 4.00 9.62
C VAL A 19 4.66 2.59 10.06
N ALA A 20 4.87 1.68 9.11
CA ALA A 20 5.19 0.29 9.39
C ALA A 20 5.96 -0.35 8.24
N VAL A 21 6.65 -1.44 8.56
CA VAL A 21 7.30 -2.32 7.60
C VAL A 21 6.89 -3.75 7.91
N SER A 22 6.63 -4.57 6.91
CA SER A 22 6.23 -5.97 7.12
C SER A 22 7.32 -6.72 7.87
N ARG A 23 6.96 -7.46 8.92
CA ARG A 23 7.91 -8.21 9.77
C ARG A 23 8.77 -9.15 8.94
N HIS A 24 8.13 -9.90 8.05
CA HIS A 24 8.79 -10.88 7.19
C HIS A 24 8.73 -10.48 5.72
N TRP A 25 9.57 -11.14 4.92
CA TRP A 25 9.47 -11.09 3.48
C TRP A 25 8.30 -11.94 3.00
N LEU A 26 7.38 -11.34 2.26
CA LEU A 26 6.25 -12.01 1.62
C LEU A 26 6.67 -12.48 0.23
N ARG A 27 6.16 -13.63 -0.21
CA ARG A 27 6.58 -14.26 -1.47
C ARG A 27 5.35 -14.67 -2.27
N TYR A 28 5.43 -14.49 -3.58
CA TYR A 28 4.49 -15.11 -4.52
C TYR A 28 5.26 -15.75 -5.67
N LYS A 29 4.65 -16.76 -6.29
CA LYS A 29 5.15 -17.37 -7.52
C LYS A 29 4.38 -16.81 -8.71
N LEU A 30 5.07 -16.62 -9.83
CA LEU A 30 4.42 -16.29 -11.09
C LEU A 30 3.70 -17.54 -11.63
N PRO A 31 2.50 -17.41 -12.21
CA PRO A 31 1.92 -18.44 -13.05
C PRO A 31 2.90 -18.82 -14.17
N LYS A 32 3.00 -20.12 -14.53
CA LYS A 32 3.97 -20.61 -15.52
C LYS A 32 3.98 -19.82 -16.84
N ARG A 33 2.80 -19.36 -17.29
CA ARG A 33 2.63 -18.55 -18.51
C ARG A 33 3.23 -17.14 -18.45
N LEU A 34 3.48 -16.61 -17.25
CA LEU A 34 4.06 -15.29 -17.01
C LEU A 34 5.55 -15.37 -16.67
N VAL A 35 6.12 -16.58 -16.55
CA VAL A 35 7.54 -16.77 -16.33
C VAL A 35 8.27 -16.52 -17.65
N ARG A 36 9.27 -15.63 -17.61
CA ARG A 36 10.15 -15.31 -18.73
C ARG A 36 11.30 -16.32 -18.76
N TRP A 37 11.14 -17.36 -19.59
CA TRP A 37 12.08 -18.50 -19.66
C TRP A 37 13.41 -18.19 -20.37
N ASP A 38 13.47 -17.05 -21.06
CA ASP A 38 14.66 -16.46 -21.67
C ASP A 38 15.61 -15.83 -20.64
N SER A 39 15.12 -15.48 -19.44
CA SER A 39 15.94 -14.94 -18.36
C SER A 39 16.81 -16.02 -17.71
N LYS A 40 18.11 -15.73 -17.51
CA LYS A 40 19.05 -16.58 -16.77
C LYS A 40 19.65 -15.79 -15.60
N PRO A 41 19.41 -16.19 -14.33
CA PRO A 41 18.56 -17.30 -13.90
C PRO A 41 17.06 -17.01 -14.10
N VAL A 42 16.27 -18.07 -14.25
CA VAL A 42 14.81 -17.95 -14.44
C VAL A 42 14.16 -17.36 -13.19
N CYS A 43 13.48 -16.22 -13.36
CA CYS A 43 12.72 -15.59 -12.29
C CYS A 43 11.33 -16.23 -12.15
N ILE A 44 11.12 -17.01 -11.10
CA ILE A 44 9.86 -17.75 -10.85
C ILE A 44 8.84 -16.99 -9.99
N GLY A 45 9.17 -15.78 -9.53
CA GLY A 45 8.38 -15.08 -8.52
C GLY A 45 9.12 -13.91 -7.91
N GLN A 46 8.52 -13.32 -6.89
CA GLN A 46 9.15 -12.22 -6.15
C GLN A 46 9.09 -12.46 -4.64
N LYS A 47 10.11 -11.91 -3.97
CA LYS A 47 10.22 -11.79 -2.52
C LYS A 47 10.15 -10.30 -2.20
N GLN A 48 9.13 -9.88 -1.46
CA GLN A 48 8.80 -8.47 -1.23
C GLN A 48 8.77 -8.13 0.26
N LYS A 49 9.30 -6.96 0.60
CA LYS A 49 9.17 -6.32 1.91
C LYS A 49 8.21 -5.14 1.72
N TRP A 50 7.13 -5.11 2.49
CA TRP A 50 6.09 -4.11 2.33
C TRP A 50 6.28 -2.96 3.31
N PHE A 51 5.95 -1.75 2.88
CA PHE A 51 6.04 -0.53 3.69
C PHE A 51 4.67 0.14 3.68
N LEU A 52 4.15 0.47 4.87
CA LEU A 52 2.99 1.33 5.03
C LEU A 52 3.49 2.77 5.15
N LEU A 53 3.09 3.62 4.20
CA LEU A 53 3.44 5.02 4.17
C LEU A 53 2.21 5.86 4.47
N ARG A 54 2.39 6.91 5.28
CA ARG A 54 1.44 8.02 5.40
C ARG A 54 1.94 9.13 4.48
N LEU A 55 1.06 9.63 3.62
CA LEU A 55 1.34 10.82 2.81
C LEU A 55 1.33 12.05 3.73
N ASP A 56 2.44 12.77 3.77
CA ASP A 56 2.64 13.97 4.62
C ASP A 56 2.82 15.23 3.74
N CYS A 57 2.43 15.16 2.47
CA CYS A 57 2.42 16.27 1.52
C CYS A 57 1.05 16.43 0.84
N ASP A 58 0.93 17.46 0.01
CA ASP A 58 -0.22 17.65 -0.87
C ASP A 58 -0.27 16.60 -1.98
N GLU A 59 -1.47 16.17 -2.37
CA GLU A 59 -1.70 15.14 -3.38
C GLU A 59 -1.23 15.57 -4.78
N SER A 60 -1.18 16.88 -5.07
CA SER A 60 -0.67 17.43 -6.32
C SER A 60 0.81 17.10 -6.58
N LYS A 61 1.57 16.71 -5.55
CA LYS A 61 2.95 16.26 -5.71
C LYS A 61 3.06 14.84 -6.27
N ILE A 62 1.98 14.06 -6.28
CA ILE A 62 2.01 12.71 -6.83
C ILE A 62 2.12 12.81 -8.35
N ASN A 63 3.22 12.29 -8.89
CA ASN A 63 3.47 12.26 -10.32
C ASN A 63 3.93 10.86 -10.74
N MET A 64 3.02 10.16 -11.43
CA MET A 64 3.26 8.80 -11.94
C MET A 64 3.95 8.76 -13.30
N GLN A 65 4.19 9.92 -13.92
CA GLN A 65 4.78 10.05 -15.26
C GLN A 65 6.29 10.33 -15.21
N ARG A 66 6.95 10.07 -14.08
CA ARG A 66 8.36 10.43 -13.89
C ARG A 66 9.33 9.41 -14.50
N GLY A 67 8.99 8.12 -14.48
CA GLY A 67 9.82 7.08 -15.07
C GLY A 67 9.84 7.15 -16.61
N ASN A 68 10.94 6.68 -17.22
CA ASN A 68 11.04 6.56 -18.69
C ASN A 68 9.99 5.61 -19.28
N THR A 69 9.47 4.70 -18.46
CA THR A 69 8.40 3.77 -18.83
C THR A 69 7.46 3.67 -17.63
N PRO A 70 6.46 4.55 -17.52
CA PRO A 70 5.57 4.63 -16.36
C PRO A 70 4.89 3.28 -16.04
N GLU A 71 4.92 2.84 -14.78
CA GLU A 71 4.15 1.65 -14.37
C GLU A 71 2.63 1.95 -14.26
N PHE A 72 2.27 3.21 -14.00
CA PHE A 72 0.89 3.62 -13.73
C PHE A 72 0.44 4.81 -14.58
N ASP A 73 -0.77 4.73 -15.13
CA ASP A 73 -1.41 5.85 -15.84
C ASP A 73 -1.96 6.91 -14.86
N GLY A 74 -2.33 6.50 -13.64
CA GLY A 74 -2.92 7.37 -12.64
C GLY A 74 -3.35 6.62 -11.37
N TRP A 75 -4.00 7.35 -10.46
CA TRP A 75 -4.36 6.82 -9.16
C TRP A 75 -5.66 7.40 -8.60
N ARG A 76 -6.18 6.73 -7.57
CA ARG A 76 -7.25 7.23 -6.73
C ARG A 76 -7.18 6.60 -5.35
N TRP A 77 -7.64 7.33 -4.34
CA TRP A 77 -7.87 6.73 -3.03
C TRP A 77 -9.02 5.72 -3.08
N VAL A 78 -8.86 4.63 -2.34
CA VAL A 78 -9.85 3.55 -2.25
C VAL A 78 -10.00 3.09 -0.81
N SER A 79 -11.12 2.43 -0.52
CA SER A 79 -11.35 1.78 0.77
C SER A 79 -10.23 0.78 1.07
N TYR A 80 -9.79 0.69 2.32
CA TYR A 80 -8.61 -0.12 2.70
C TYR A 80 -8.67 -1.55 2.14
N TRP A 81 -9.77 -2.28 2.28
CA TRP A 81 -9.83 -3.68 1.81
C TRP A 81 -10.05 -3.86 0.29
N TYR A 82 -10.22 -2.78 -0.47
CA TYR A 82 -10.49 -2.84 -1.92
C TYR A 82 -9.36 -3.53 -2.72
N PRO A 83 -8.06 -3.23 -2.52
CA PRO A 83 -6.99 -3.82 -3.33
C PRO A 83 -6.90 -5.35 -3.21
N VAL A 84 -7.23 -5.94 -2.06
CA VAL A 84 -7.22 -7.41 -1.88
C VAL A 84 -8.18 -8.10 -2.85
N ARG A 85 -9.31 -7.46 -3.17
CA ARG A 85 -10.32 -8.03 -4.09
C ARG A 85 -9.96 -7.84 -5.56
N GLN A 86 -9.30 -6.74 -5.89
CA GLN A 86 -9.03 -6.34 -7.28
C GLN A 86 -7.69 -6.81 -7.83
N VAL A 87 -6.71 -7.05 -6.96
CA VAL A 87 -5.38 -7.47 -7.41
C VAL A 87 -5.45 -8.81 -8.16
N VAL A 88 -4.58 -8.96 -9.16
CA VAL A 88 -4.35 -10.22 -9.88
C VAL A 88 -4.20 -11.41 -8.91
N SER A 89 -4.83 -12.52 -9.25
CA SER A 89 -5.08 -13.65 -8.33
C SER A 89 -3.82 -14.16 -7.63
N PHE A 90 -2.71 -14.28 -8.35
CA PHE A 90 -1.45 -14.82 -7.80
C PHE A 90 -0.76 -13.88 -6.79
N LYS A 91 -1.12 -12.60 -6.72
CA LYS A 91 -0.64 -11.64 -5.69
C LYS A 91 -1.59 -11.52 -4.50
N ARG A 92 -2.82 -12.06 -4.58
CA ARG A 92 -3.89 -11.84 -3.60
C ARG A 92 -3.50 -12.23 -2.17
N ASP A 93 -2.79 -13.34 -2.00
CA ASP A 93 -2.36 -13.78 -0.66
C ASP A 93 -1.33 -12.81 -0.04
N VAL A 94 -0.36 -12.36 -0.83
CA VAL A 94 0.63 -11.36 -0.38
C VAL A 94 -0.05 -10.07 0.03
N TYR A 95 -0.99 -9.57 -0.76
CA TYR A 95 -1.80 -8.39 -0.41
C TYR A 95 -2.59 -8.63 0.87
N ARG A 96 -3.33 -9.74 0.97
CA ARG A 96 -4.13 -10.05 2.16
C ARG A 96 -3.28 -10.06 3.44
N ARG A 97 -2.08 -10.65 3.38
CA ARG A 97 -1.15 -10.72 4.51
C ARG A 97 -0.59 -9.36 4.89
N ALA A 98 -0.09 -8.60 3.92
CA ALA A 98 0.44 -7.25 4.15
C ALA A 98 -0.63 -6.32 4.74
N MET A 99 -1.84 -6.33 4.16
CA MET A 99 -2.93 -5.48 4.61
C MET A 99 -3.49 -5.91 5.97
N LYS A 100 -3.57 -7.20 6.26
CA LYS A 100 -3.94 -7.67 7.60
C LYS A 100 -2.93 -7.23 8.66
N GLU A 101 -1.64 -7.29 8.35
CA GLU A 101 -0.57 -6.87 9.25
C GLU A 101 -0.63 -5.36 9.55
N PHE A 102 -1.03 -4.55 8.58
CA PHE A 102 -1.08 -3.10 8.69
C PHE A 102 -2.43 -2.53 9.12
N ALA A 103 -3.48 -3.36 9.21
CA ALA A 103 -4.86 -2.90 9.41
C ALA A 103 -5.05 -2.03 10.67
N SER A 104 -4.46 -2.44 11.81
CA SER A 104 -4.60 -1.70 13.08
C SER A 104 -3.93 -0.32 13.04
N LEU A 105 -2.89 -0.15 12.21
CA LEU A 105 -2.15 1.11 12.06
C LEU A 105 -2.78 2.01 10.99
N ALA A 106 -3.31 1.43 9.93
CA ALA A 106 -3.92 2.16 8.82
C ALA A 106 -5.38 2.57 9.10
N MET A 107 -6.09 1.80 9.93
CA MET A 107 -7.46 2.07 10.37
C MET A 107 -7.50 2.07 11.90
N PRO A 108 -6.89 3.07 12.58
CA PRO A 108 -7.00 3.17 14.02
C PRO A 108 -8.50 3.33 14.34
N PHE A 109 -9.04 2.42 15.17
CA PHE A 109 -10.41 2.54 15.66
C PHE A 109 -10.55 3.93 16.28
N LYS A 110 -11.31 4.82 15.64
CA LYS A 110 -11.75 6.06 16.28
C LYS A 110 -12.69 5.63 17.39
N GLU A 111 -12.21 5.61 18.63
CA GLU A 111 -13.10 5.68 19.79
C GLU A 111 -14.05 6.85 19.55
N ARG A 112 -15.32 6.55 19.25
CA ARG A 112 -16.37 7.54 19.26
C ARG A 112 -16.48 8.00 20.70
N LYS A 113 -15.82 9.10 21.07
CA LYS A 113 -16.10 9.81 22.32
C LYS A 113 -17.58 10.20 22.29
N PHE A 114 -18.44 9.37 22.87
CA PHE A 114 -19.82 9.73 23.16
C PHE A 114 -19.77 10.89 24.16
N LYS A 115 -19.82 12.13 23.67
CA LYS A 115 -20.17 13.29 24.51
C LYS A 115 -21.64 13.15 24.88
N GLY A 116 -21.92 12.42 25.96
CA GLY A 116 -23.22 12.44 26.60
C GLY A 116 -23.53 13.87 27.04
N LYS A 117 -24.43 14.55 26.33
CA LYS A 117 -25.04 15.80 26.80
C LYS A 117 -25.85 15.47 28.05
N ARG A 118 -25.29 15.71 29.25
CA ARG A 118 -26.10 15.82 30.48
C ARG A 118 -27.00 17.04 30.30
N LYS A 119 -28.27 16.81 29.93
CA LYS A 119 -29.32 17.82 29.99
C LYS A 119 -29.53 18.18 31.46
N HIS A 120 -29.11 19.37 31.82
CA HIS A 120 -29.53 20.05 33.05
C HIS A 120 -31.04 20.30 32.93
N ARG A 121 -31.86 19.59 33.71
CA ARG A 121 -33.24 19.99 33.98
C ARG A 121 -33.30 20.41 35.44
N ARG A 122 -33.31 21.73 35.66
CA ARG A 122 -33.90 22.34 36.85
C ARG A 122 -35.42 22.15 36.76
N GLY A 123 -36.01 21.76 37.87
CA GLY A 123 -37.44 21.64 38.12
C GLY A 123 -37.59 21.42 39.61
#